data_AF-A0A7W8FPZ4-F1
#
_entry.id   AF-A0A7W8FPZ4-F1
#
_cell.length_a   1.000
_cell.length_b   1.000
_cell.length_c   1.000
_cell.angle_alpha   90.00
_cell.angle_beta   90.00
_cell.angle_gamma   90.00
#
_symmetry.space_group_name_H-M   'P 1'
#
loop_
_entity.id
_entity.type
_entity.pdbx_description
1 polymer ?
#
loop_
_entity_poly.entity_id
_entity_poly.type
_entity_poly.pdbx_seq_one_letter_code
_entity_poly.pdbx_strand_id
1 'polypeptide(L)'
;MLEDLGDLEFVASFAAALVEDEVTVHIARAEAEIACGRADAVIGSLEGLAAEHPYREPLWVQLIIAYYVAERQSDALEAYRRLKIALAEDLGIEPGPTIRALHERVLRQEVMDAVLSDTGTTFVITDLRSANGVYAQDRRIRGSVPLADGDRIRICHHEFVFELEPRD
;
A
#
# COMPACT_ATOMS: atom_id res chain seq x y z
N MET A 1 -5.65 -31.09 -24.08
CA MET A 1 -4.40 -31.83 -24.33
C MET A 1 -3.26 -30.81 -24.43
N LEU A 2 -2.89 -30.25 -23.28
CA LEU A 2 -1.75 -29.36 -23.03
C LEU A 2 -1.12 -29.76 -21.68
N GLU A 3 -1.21 -31.04 -21.32
CA GLU A 3 -0.73 -31.56 -20.04
C GLU A 3 0.72 -32.07 -20.11
N ASP A 4 1.37 -32.02 -21.28
CA ASP A 4 2.62 -32.76 -21.55
C ASP A 4 3.81 -31.86 -21.94
N LEU A 5 3.93 -30.69 -21.30
CA LEU A 5 5.03 -29.74 -21.51
C LEU A 5 5.74 -29.33 -20.20
N GLY A 6 5.47 -30.05 -19.10
CA GLY A 6 6.04 -29.76 -17.77
C GLY A 6 7.56 -29.90 -17.68
N ASP A 7 8.20 -30.58 -18.63
CA ASP A 7 9.64 -30.94 -18.56
C ASP A 7 10.58 -29.99 -19.33
N LEU A 8 10.12 -28.80 -19.73
CA LEU A 8 11.00 -27.80 -20.35
C LEU A 8 11.22 -26.64 -19.37
N GLU A 9 12.48 -26.45 -18.95
CA GLU A 9 12.99 -25.32 -18.16
C GLU A 9 12.53 -23.94 -18.72
N PHE A 10 12.24 -23.90 -20.02
CA PHE A 10 11.67 -22.76 -20.75
C PHE A 10 10.19 -22.47 -20.42
N VAL A 11 9.36 -23.50 -20.21
CA VAL A 11 7.94 -23.35 -19.85
C VAL A 11 7.80 -22.92 -18.39
N ALA A 12 8.65 -23.44 -17.50
CA ALA A 12 8.69 -23.03 -16.10
C ALA A 12 9.12 -21.56 -15.94
N SER A 13 10.14 -21.12 -16.68
CA SER A 13 10.59 -19.72 -16.66
C SER A 13 9.59 -18.76 -17.31
N PHE A 14 8.95 -19.15 -18.41
CA PHE A 14 7.90 -18.34 -19.04
C PHE A 14 6.63 -18.28 -18.18
N ALA A 15 6.23 -19.38 -17.53
CA ALA A 15 5.12 -19.40 -16.58
C ALA A 15 5.43 -18.55 -15.34
N ALA A 16 6.65 -18.62 -14.79
CA ALA A 16 7.07 -17.76 -13.69
C ALA A 16 7.04 -16.26 -14.07
N ALA A 17 7.50 -15.90 -15.27
CA ALA A 17 7.43 -14.54 -15.77
C ALA A 17 5.97 -14.07 -15.99
N LEU A 18 5.10 -14.95 -16.51
CA LEU A 18 3.68 -14.62 -16.70
C LEU A 18 2.93 -14.45 -15.37
N VAL A 19 3.27 -15.28 -14.37
CA VAL A 19 2.74 -15.16 -13.00
C VAL A 19 3.25 -13.88 -12.33
N GLU A 20 4.50 -13.47 -12.59
CA GLU A 20 5.01 -12.18 -12.12
C GLU A 20 4.24 -11.01 -12.74
N ASP A 21 4.00 -11.04 -14.05
CA ASP A 21 3.20 -10.04 -14.75
C ASP A 21 1.74 -10.01 -14.23
N GLU A 22 1.14 -11.16 -13.96
CA GLU A 22 -0.22 -11.28 -13.42
C GLU A 22 -0.34 -10.69 -12.01
N VAL A 23 0.56 -11.07 -11.09
CA VAL A 23 0.57 -10.55 -9.71
C VAL A 23 0.77 -9.03 -9.70
N THR A 24 1.66 -8.51 -10.56
CA THR A 24 1.86 -7.07 -10.71
C THR A 24 0.60 -6.36 -11.23
N VAL A 25 -0.12 -6.93 -12.19
CA VAL A 25 -1.40 -6.37 -12.68
C VAL A 25 -2.43 -6.33 -11.56
N HIS A 26 -2.54 -7.39 -10.75
CA HIS A 26 -3.47 -7.42 -9.63
C HIS A 26 -3.13 -6.42 -8.53
N ILE A 27 -1.85 -6.22 -8.23
CA ILE A 27 -1.39 -5.18 -7.30
C ILE A 27 -1.75 -3.79 -7.83
N ALA A 28 -1.43 -3.47 -9.09
CA ALA A 28 -1.74 -2.18 -9.69
C ALA A 28 -3.25 -1.90 -9.72
N ARG A 29 -4.06 -2.93 -10.00
CA ARG A 29 -5.52 -2.84 -9.90
C ARG A 29 -5.96 -2.57 -8.46
N ALA A 30 -5.43 -3.30 -7.48
CA ALA A 30 -5.75 -3.10 -6.07
C ALA A 30 -5.43 -1.67 -5.62
N GLU A 31 -4.24 -1.17 -5.95
CA GLU A 31 -3.84 0.22 -5.70
C GLU A 31 -4.84 1.20 -6.30
N ALA A 32 -5.22 1.02 -7.57
CA ALA A 32 -6.18 1.89 -8.24
C ALA A 32 -7.57 1.86 -7.58
N GLU A 33 -8.05 0.69 -7.16
CA GLU A 33 -9.36 0.50 -6.51
C GLU A 33 -9.41 1.06 -5.09
N ILE A 34 -8.39 0.75 -4.27
CA ILE A 34 -8.20 1.32 -2.93
C ILE A 34 -8.20 2.84 -3.03
N ALA A 35 -7.44 3.36 -3.98
CA ALA A 35 -7.36 4.78 -4.20
C ALA A 35 -8.73 5.35 -4.66
N CYS A 36 -9.55 4.61 -5.39
CA CYS A 36 -10.92 5.05 -5.71
C CYS A 36 -11.90 4.96 -4.52
N GLY A 37 -11.44 4.64 -3.30
CA GLY A 37 -12.29 4.41 -2.13
C GLY A 37 -13.07 3.10 -2.19
N ARG A 38 -12.63 2.14 -3.01
CA ARG A 38 -13.29 0.85 -3.23
C ARG A 38 -12.46 -0.30 -2.66
N ALA A 39 -11.88 -0.10 -1.47
CA ALA A 39 -11.03 -1.09 -0.81
C ALA A 39 -11.74 -2.43 -0.58
N ASP A 40 -13.00 -2.43 -0.14
CA ASP A 40 -13.77 -3.65 0.07
C ASP A 40 -13.90 -4.52 -1.19
N ALA A 41 -13.92 -3.89 -2.38
CA ALA A 41 -14.07 -4.60 -3.64
C ALA A 41 -12.85 -5.44 -4.02
N VAL A 42 -11.68 -5.17 -3.42
CA VAL A 42 -10.43 -5.87 -3.72
C VAL A 42 -9.97 -6.81 -2.61
N ILE A 43 -10.51 -6.70 -1.39
CA ILE A 43 -10.15 -7.56 -0.25
C ILE A 43 -10.23 -9.04 -0.63
N GLY A 44 -11.38 -9.52 -1.10
CA GLY A 44 -11.55 -10.95 -1.40
C GLY A 44 -10.61 -11.46 -2.50
N SER A 45 -10.32 -10.64 -3.50
CA SER A 45 -9.35 -10.99 -4.55
C SER A 45 -7.92 -11.05 -4.01
N LEU A 46 -7.55 -10.09 -3.16
CA LEU A 46 -6.23 -10.04 -2.54
C LEU A 46 -6.02 -11.19 -1.54
N GLU A 47 -7.06 -11.60 -0.80
CA GLU A 47 -7.00 -12.77 0.06
C GLU A 47 -6.71 -14.06 -0.72
N GLY A 48 -7.39 -14.25 -1.85
CA GLY A 48 -7.15 -15.38 -2.74
C GLY A 48 -5.70 -15.41 -3.25
N LEU A 49 -5.23 -14.28 -3.79
CA LEU A 49 -3.87 -14.15 -4.31
C LEU A 49 -2.81 -14.29 -3.21
N ALA A 50 -3.04 -13.77 -2.01
CA ALA A 50 -2.13 -13.91 -0.88
C ALA A 50 -2.06 -15.36 -0.37
N ALA A 51 -3.14 -16.13 -0.49
CA ALA A 51 -3.14 -17.56 -0.19
C ALA A 51 -2.39 -18.37 -1.26
N GLU A 52 -2.50 -17.98 -2.53
CA GLU A 52 -1.81 -18.63 -3.65
C GLU A 52 -0.31 -18.28 -3.71
N HIS A 53 0.03 -17.05 -3.34
CA HIS A 53 1.39 -16.52 -3.36
C HIS A 53 1.83 -15.98 -1.99
N PRO A 54 1.94 -16.84 -0.97
CA PRO A 54 2.15 -16.43 0.42
C PRO A 54 3.44 -15.64 0.64
N TYR A 55 4.47 -15.84 -0.18
CA TYR A 55 5.77 -15.17 -0.03
C TYR A 55 5.88 -13.86 -0.83
N ARG A 56 4.86 -13.47 -1.60
CA ARG A 56 4.85 -12.21 -2.35
C ARG A 56 4.36 -11.08 -1.45
N GLU A 57 5.26 -10.53 -0.64
CA GLU A 57 4.96 -9.43 0.30
C GLU A 57 4.16 -8.25 -0.28
N PRO A 58 4.34 -7.81 -1.54
CA PRO A 58 3.53 -6.73 -2.11
C PRO A 58 2.02 -6.98 -2.12
N LEU A 59 1.57 -8.24 -2.26
CA LEU A 59 0.14 -8.59 -2.15
C LEU A 59 -0.37 -8.34 -0.74
N TRP A 60 0.40 -8.77 0.26
CA TRP A 60 0.08 -8.57 1.66
C TRP A 60 0.08 -7.09 2.05
N VAL A 61 0.97 -6.29 1.49
CA VAL A 61 0.97 -4.83 1.66
C VAL A 61 -0.38 -4.25 1.22
N GLN A 62 -0.84 -4.57 0.01
CA GLN A 62 -2.13 -4.06 -0.48
C GLN A 62 -3.32 -4.60 0.31
N LEU A 63 -3.28 -5.87 0.76
CA LEU A 63 -4.33 -6.45 1.59
C LEU A 63 -4.45 -5.76 2.96
N ILE A 64 -3.31 -5.50 3.62
CA ILE A 64 -3.26 -4.79 4.90
C ILE A 64 -3.77 -3.36 4.73
N ILE A 65 -3.36 -2.66 3.67
CA ILE A 65 -3.87 -1.31 3.36
C ILE A 65 -5.38 -1.36 3.12
N ALA A 66 -5.88 -2.29 2.30
CA ALA A 66 -7.31 -2.43 2.01
C ALA A 66 -8.14 -2.65 3.28
N TYR A 67 -7.68 -3.52 4.18
CA TYR A 67 -8.31 -3.71 5.48
C TYR A 67 -8.28 -2.46 6.34
N TYR A 68 -7.12 -1.80 6.42
CA TYR A 68 -6.95 -0.64 7.27
C TYR A 68 -7.83 0.55 6.84
N VAL A 69 -7.86 0.87 5.54
CA VAL A 69 -8.69 1.97 5.02
C VAL A 69 -10.18 1.64 5.00
N ALA A 70 -10.56 0.37 5.03
CA ALA A 70 -11.93 -0.09 5.24
C ALA A 70 -12.34 -0.12 6.72
N GLU A 71 -11.55 0.52 7.60
CA GLU A 71 -11.77 0.58 9.06
C GLU A 71 -11.71 -0.80 9.77
N ARG A 72 -11.12 -1.80 9.12
CA ARG A 72 -10.96 -3.17 9.63
C ARG A 72 -9.56 -3.40 10.19
N GLN A 73 -9.16 -2.57 11.15
CA GLN A 73 -7.80 -2.59 11.74
C GLN A 73 -7.41 -3.97 12.29
N SER A 74 -8.34 -4.68 12.93
CA SER A 74 -8.07 -6.03 13.47
C SER A 74 -7.67 -7.01 12.38
N ASP A 75 -8.36 -6.97 11.23
CA ASP A 75 -8.07 -7.81 10.06
C ASP A 75 -6.75 -7.42 9.40
N ALA A 76 -6.41 -6.12 9.35
CA ALA A 76 -5.12 -5.65 8.87
C ALA A 76 -3.95 -6.21 9.72
N LEU A 77 -4.10 -6.19 11.05
CA LEU A 77 -3.10 -6.76 11.98
C LEU A 77 -3.05 -8.29 11.92
N GLU A 78 -4.17 -8.94 11.63
CA GLU A 78 -4.23 -10.40 11.42
C GLU A 78 -3.50 -10.80 10.12
N ALA A 79 -3.72 -10.07 9.03
CA ALA A 79 -3.02 -10.29 7.76
C ALA A 79 -1.50 -10.19 7.90
N TYR A 80 -1.00 -9.19 8.64
CA TYR A 80 0.43 -9.09 8.95
C TYR A 80 0.95 -10.29 9.74
N ARG A 81 0.20 -10.73 10.78
CA ARG A 81 0.57 -11.90 11.59
C ARG A 81 0.64 -13.17 10.75
N ARG A 82 -0.32 -13.37 9.85
CA ARG A 82 -0.34 -14.51 8.91
C ARG A 82 0.90 -14.53 8.01
N LEU A 83 1.23 -13.40 7.38
CA LEU A 83 2.46 -13.30 6.57
C LEU A 83 3.71 -13.61 7.41
N LYS A 84 3.80 -13.00 8.60
CA LYS A 84 4.97 -13.19 9.46
C LYS A 84 5.18 -14.66 9.83
N ILE A 85 4.10 -15.38 10.15
CA ILE A 85 4.15 -16.81 10.44
C ILE A 85 4.62 -17.57 9.19
N ALA A 86 4.03 -17.33 8.01
CA ALA A 86 4.44 -18.01 6.78
C ALA A 86 5.93 -17.80 6.43
N LEU A 87 6.42 -16.55 6.52
CA LEU A 87 7.84 -16.26 6.25
C LEU A 87 8.78 -16.89 7.28
N ALA A 88 8.39 -16.91 8.55
CA ALA A 88 9.21 -17.48 9.61
C ALA A 88 9.24 -19.01 9.57
N GLU A 89 8.09 -19.65 9.36
CA GLU A 89 7.96 -21.11 9.35
C GLU A 89 8.54 -21.73 8.07
N ASP A 90 8.24 -21.16 6.90
CA ASP A 90 8.60 -21.78 5.63
C ASP A 90 9.97 -21.34 5.10
N LEU A 91 10.37 -20.09 5.38
CA LEU A 91 11.60 -19.50 4.83
C LEU A 91 12.63 -19.12 5.91
N GLY A 92 12.26 -19.11 7.19
CA GLY A 92 13.14 -18.69 8.28
C GLY A 92 13.55 -17.21 8.23
N ILE A 93 12.75 -16.37 7.57
CA ILE A 93 13.03 -14.94 7.40
C ILE A 93 11.96 -14.07 8.06
N GLU A 94 12.33 -12.82 8.32
CA GLU A 94 11.40 -11.79 8.83
C GLU A 94 10.79 -10.99 7.67
N PRO A 95 9.58 -10.41 7.87
CA PRO A 95 8.96 -9.53 6.87
C PRO A 95 9.86 -8.35 6.50
N GLY A 96 9.84 -7.94 5.24
CA GLY A 96 10.61 -6.83 4.71
C GLY A 96 10.31 -5.46 5.36
N PRO A 97 11.19 -4.46 5.15
CA PRO A 97 11.06 -3.15 5.80
C PRO A 97 9.75 -2.43 5.49
N THR A 98 9.24 -2.54 4.26
CA THR A 98 7.99 -1.90 3.83
C THR A 98 6.79 -2.36 4.63
N ILE A 99 6.61 -3.68 4.79
CA ILE A 99 5.46 -4.24 5.50
C ILE A 99 5.59 -4.09 7.01
N ARG A 100 6.82 -4.10 7.56
CA ARG A 100 7.06 -3.75 8.98
C ARG A 100 6.69 -2.31 9.28
N ALA A 101 7.08 -1.37 8.41
CA ALA A 101 6.70 0.04 8.56
C ALA A 101 5.18 0.21 8.48
N LEU A 102 4.52 -0.47 7.54
CA LEU A 102 3.06 -0.48 7.44
C LEU A 102 2.40 -1.00 8.73
N HIS A 103 2.88 -2.11 9.29
CA HIS A 103 2.36 -2.66 10.54
C HIS A 103 2.48 -1.67 11.71
N GLU A 104 3.62 -0.99 11.86
CA GLU A 104 3.79 0.04 12.88
C GLU A 104 2.80 1.20 12.73
N ARG A 105 2.54 1.63 11.49
CA ARG A 105 1.54 2.66 11.20
C ARG A 105 0.14 2.20 11.60
N VAL A 106 -0.23 0.96 11.25
CA VAL A 106 -1.52 0.37 11.63
C VAL A 106 -1.66 0.25 13.14
N LEU A 107 -0.61 -0.15 13.87
CA LEU A 107 -0.62 -0.22 15.34
C LEU A 107 -0.85 1.14 15.99
N ARG A 108 -0.21 2.18 15.46
CA ARG A 108 -0.33 3.56 15.96
C ARG A 108 -1.58 4.28 15.48
N GLN A 109 -2.42 3.61 14.69
CA GLN A 109 -3.57 4.22 14.02
C GLN A 109 -3.16 5.48 13.24
N GLU A 110 -1.96 5.45 12.65
CA GLU A 110 -1.47 6.54 11.84
C GLU A 110 -2.30 6.63 10.57
N VAL A 111 -2.68 7.85 10.23
CA VAL A 111 -3.49 8.10 9.06
C VAL A 111 -2.66 7.82 7.80
N MET A 112 -3.15 6.95 6.91
CA MET A 112 -2.50 6.66 5.62
C MET A 112 -3.04 7.55 4.50
N ASP A 113 -3.18 8.84 4.81
CA ASP A 113 -3.93 9.77 3.97
C ASP A 113 -3.06 10.59 3.03
N ALA A 114 -1.89 11.05 3.50
CA ALA A 114 -1.03 11.95 2.75
C ALA A 114 0.45 11.63 2.93
N VAL A 115 1.25 11.92 1.91
CA VAL A 115 2.72 11.91 1.98
C VAL A 115 3.26 13.29 1.62
N LEU A 116 4.17 13.80 2.43
CA LEU A 116 4.96 14.99 2.15
C LEU A 116 6.31 14.57 1.54
N SER A 117 6.72 15.18 0.43
CA SER A 117 7.98 14.89 -0.27
C SER A 117 8.73 16.18 -0.59
N ASP A 118 10.05 16.19 -0.38
CA ASP A 118 10.95 17.29 -0.78
C ASP A 118 11.52 17.00 -2.17
N THR A 119 11.29 17.91 -3.14
CA THR A 119 11.84 17.79 -4.50
C THR A 119 13.15 18.55 -4.70
N GLY A 120 13.72 19.12 -3.63
CA GLY A 120 14.89 19.99 -3.63
C GLY A 120 14.61 21.45 -4.00
N THR A 121 13.42 21.74 -4.53
CA THR A 121 12.97 23.10 -4.89
C THR A 121 11.63 23.47 -4.27
N THR A 122 10.81 22.49 -3.91
CA THR A 122 9.52 22.68 -3.24
C THR A 122 9.17 21.43 -2.44
N PHE A 123 8.26 21.58 -1.48
CA PHE A 123 7.63 20.44 -0.82
C PHE A 123 6.32 20.14 -1.52
N VAL A 124 6.02 18.85 -1.68
CA VAL A 124 4.81 18.39 -2.35
C VAL A 124 4.05 17.49 -1.38
N ILE A 125 2.77 17.78 -1.18
CA ILE A 125 1.86 16.86 -0.49
C ILE A 125 1.08 16.06 -1.52
N THR A 126 1.09 14.74 -1.33
CA THR A 126 0.35 13.79 -2.15
C THR A 126 -0.75 13.19 -1.32
N ASP A 127 -2.00 13.40 -1.74
CA ASP A 127 -3.14 12.64 -1.25
C ASP A 127 -2.98 11.20 -1.74
N LEU A 128 -2.77 10.26 -0.82
CA LEU A 128 -2.80 8.81 -1.09
C LEU A 128 -4.24 8.30 -1.24
N ARG A 129 -5.10 9.18 -1.73
CA ARG A 129 -6.55 9.07 -1.91
C ARG A 129 -7.26 8.65 -0.63
N SER A 130 -6.95 9.40 0.43
CA SER A 130 -7.70 9.44 1.69
C SER A 130 -9.21 9.42 1.45
N ALA A 131 -9.89 8.53 2.17
CA ALA A 131 -11.36 8.44 2.15
C ALA A 131 -12.00 9.79 2.54
N ASN A 132 -11.45 10.44 3.56
CA ASN A 132 -11.87 11.76 4.04
C ASN A 132 -11.32 12.92 3.21
N GLY A 133 -10.33 12.65 2.35
CA GLY A 133 -9.64 13.59 1.51
C GLY A 133 -8.56 14.37 2.24
N VAL A 134 -7.47 14.63 1.55
CA VAL A 134 -6.45 15.60 1.99
C VAL A 134 -6.82 16.95 1.41
N TYR A 135 -6.71 18.01 2.20
CA TYR A 135 -6.98 19.38 1.75
C TYR A 135 -5.75 20.24 1.94
N ALA A 136 -5.46 21.10 0.97
CA ALA A 136 -4.51 22.20 1.10
C ALA A 136 -5.25 23.50 0.80
N GLN A 137 -5.06 24.52 1.66
CA GLN A 137 -5.74 25.81 1.56
C GLN A 137 -7.26 25.64 1.38
N ASP A 138 -7.89 24.79 2.21
CA ASP A 138 -9.31 24.43 2.16
C ASP A 138 -9.80 23.74 0.88
N ARG A 139 -8.90 23.39 -0.04
CA ARG A 139 -9.22 22.68 -1.29
C ARG A 139 -8.78 21.23 -1.21
N ARG A 140 -9.70 20.30 -1.52
CA ARG A 140 -9.36 18.88 -1.61
C ARG A 140 -8.32 18.68 -2.70
N ILE A 141 -7.21 18.06 -2.34
CA ILE A 141 -6.12 17.68 -3.22
C ILE A 141 -6.55 16.46 -4.03
N ARG A 142 -6.07 16.34 -5.27
CA ARG A 142 -6.21 15.14 -6.09
C ARG A 142 -4.85 14.78 -6.64
N GLY A 143 -4.24 13.72 -6.13
CA GLY A 143 -2.84 13.40 -6.41
C GLY A 143 -1.92 14.32 -5.62
N SER A 144 -1.06 15.07 -6.30
CA SER A 144 0.01 15.83 -5.66
C SER A 144 -0.16 17.34 -5.88
N VAL A 145 0.07 18.14 -4.84
CA VAL A 145 0.16 19.61 -4.94
C VAL A 145 1.42 20.12 -4.24
N PRO A 146 2.07 21.16 -4.79
CA PRO A 146 3.14 21.86 -4.08
C PRO A 146 2.59 22.59 -2.87
N LEU A 147 3.42 22.73 -1.84
CA LEU A 147 3.16 23.50 -0.63
C LEU A 147 4.12 24.68 -0.55
N ALA A 148 3.57 25.81 -0.12
CA ALA A 148 4.30 27.00 0.26
C ALA A 148 4.29 27.19 1.78
N ASP A 149 5.28 27.91 2.29
CA ASP A 149 5.33 28.33 3.70
C ASP A 149 4.03 29.03 4.12
N GLY A 150 3.46 28.61 5.26
CA GLY A 150 2.18 29.04 5.77
C GLY A 150 0.95 28.29 5.22
N ASP A 151 1.10 27.31 4.33
CA ASP A 151 -0.03 26.56 3.78
C ASP A 151 -0.76 25.75 4.86
N ARG A 152 -2.08 25.87 4.89
CA ARG A 152 -2.94 25.07 5.77
C ARG A 152 -3.26 23.74 5.13
N ILE A 153 -3.03 22.65 5.85
CA ILE A 153 -3.29 21.29 5.41
C ILE A 153 -4.34 20.69 6.34
N ARG A 154 -5.38 20.07 5.79
CA ARG A 154 -6.33 19.29 6.59
C ARG A 154 -6.31 17.83 6.16
N ILE A 155 -6.08 16.96 7.14
CA ILE A 155 -6.10 15.50 6.99
C ILE A 155 -7.08 14.96 8.03
N CYS A 156 -8.09 14.21 7.59
CA CYS A 156 -9.23 13.83 8.44
C CYS A 156 -9.84 15.06 9.16
N HIS A 157 -9.81 15.06 10.50
CA HIS A 157 -10.35 16.10 11.38
C HIS A 157 -9.27 17.05 11.93
N HIS A 158 -8.02 16.91 11.47
CA HIS A 158 -6.89 17.69 11.97
C HIS A 158 -6.44 18.72 10.94
N GLU A 159 -6.19 19.95 11.41
CA GLU A 159 -5.63 21.05 10.63
C GLU A 159 -4.17 21.26 11.06
N PHE A 160 -3.28 21.41 10.08
CA PHE A 160 -1.85 21.62 10.22
C PHE A 160 -1.46 22.87 9.44
N VAL A 161 -0.39 23.55 9.86
CA VAL A 161 0.25 24.63 9.09
C VAL A 161 1.62 24.14 8.65
N PHE A 162 1.93 24.29 7.37
CA PHE A 162 3.24 23.96 6.83
C PHE A 162 4.19 25.15 7.03
N GLU A 163 5.28 24.94 7.76
CA GLU A 163 6.28 25.98 8.04
C GLU A 163 7.65 25.55 7.52
N LEU A 164 8.33 26.45 6.82
CA LEU A 164 9.70 26.29 6.33
C LEU A 164 10.67 27.08 7.20
N GLU A 165 11.41 26.38 8.05
CA GLU A 165 12.52 27.00 8.78
C GLU A 165 13.79 27.00 7.91
N PRO A 166 14.51 28.14 7.80
CA PRO A 166 15.79 28.18 7.12
C PRO A 166 16.78 27.23 7.81
N ARG A 167 17.52 26.45 7.02
CA ARG A 167 18.66 25.69 7.53
C ARG A 167 19.81 26.66 7.79
N ASP A 168 20.22 26.77 9.05
CA ASP A 168 21.45 27.46 9.48
C ASP A 168 22.72 26.90 8.80
#